data_AF-A0A6J8B0T4-F1
#
_entry.id   AF-A0A6J8B0T4-F1
#
_cell.length_a   1.000
_cell.length_b   1.000
_cell.length_c   1.000
_cell.angle_alpha   90.00
_cell.angle_beta   90.00
_cell.angle_gamma   90.00
#
_symmetry.space_group_name_H-M   'P 1'
#
loop_
_entity.id
_entity.type
_entity.pdbx_description
1 polymer ?
#
loop_
_entity_poly.entity_id
_entity_poly.type
_entity_poly.pdbx_seq_one_letter_code
_entity_poly.pdbx_strand_id
1 'polypeptide(L)'
;MEYSFRPQWRVWNVQSGYSPACGRCGKFHKHYICNSINQRCFSCGKFGHYSSKCFSKEAKNRQSKPIIVKSRKQKERDTARIHSYIERKNIIRALPFSSMRNSAFVQYLDIANVLKTEMISVKQKILQERNKNSEQQKYIEDLKFQLNTLQGIKFEKDQLEQDLENLRLQKEQSASPINVQEYVHQIQELQKQVKEKDKTEFSD
;
A
#
# COMPACT_ATOMS: atom_id res chain seq x y z
N MET A 1 25.47 22.20 5.94
CA MET A 1 25.24 21.47 7.21
C MET A 1 25.90 20.11 7.09
N GLU A 2 27.08 19.95 7.67
CA GLU A 2 27.82 18.67 7.63
C GLU A 2 27.36 17.77 8.78
N TYR A 3 26.74 16.65 8.44
CA TYR A 3 26.28 15.66 9.40
C TYR A 3 27.44 14.72 9.77
N SER A 4 28.05 14.92 10.94
CA SER A 4 29.10 14.03 11.45
C SER A 4 28.47 12.86 12.23
N PHE A 5 28.46 11.68 11.61
CA PHE A 5 28.04 10.43 12.25
C PHE A 5 29.06 10.04 13.32
N ARG A 6 28.76 10.33 14.59
CA ARG A 6 29.53 9.83 15.74
C ARG A 6 28.94 8.49 16.19
N PRO A 7 29.67 7.37 16.07
CA PRO A 7 29.17 6.07 16.52
C PRO A 7 28.91 6.05 18.03
N GLN A 8 27.69 5.67 18.43
CA GLN A 8 27.22 5.64 19.83
C GLN A 8 28.04 4.71 20.76
N TRP A 9 28.91 3.85 20.26
CA TRP A 9 29.77 3.04 21.13
C TRP A 9 30.95 3.83 21.73
N ARG A 10 31.12 5.12 21.38
CA ARG A 10 32.08 6.04 22.00
C ARG A 10 31.46 7.13 22.87
N VAL A 11 30.18 7.04 23.24
CA VAL A 11 29.71 7.80 24.42
C VAL A 11 30.18 7.03 25.64
N TRP A 12 31.37 7.40 26.13
CA TRP A 12 31.68 7.13 27.54
C TRP A 12 30.60 7.86 28.33
N ASN A 13 29.63 7.11 28.84
CA ASN A 13 28.71 7.60 29.85
C ASN A 13 29.57 7.98 31.07
N VAL A 14 30.04 9.22 31.09
CA VAL A 14 30.59 9.86 32.28
C VAL A 14 29.39 10.23 33.14
N GLN A 15 28.67 9.23 33.63
CA GLN A 15 27.74 9.41 34.72
C GLN A 15 28.57 9.62 35.98
N SER A 16 28.68 10.90 36.30
CA SER A 16 29.03 11.51 37.58
C SER A 16 28.78 10.62 38.79
N GLY A 17 29.82 10.35 39.56
CA GLY A 17 29.75 9.69 40.88
C GLY A 17 31.06 9.05 41.32
N TYR A 18 31.90 8.62 40.37
CA TYR A 18 33.20 8.06 40.70
C TYR A 18 34.21 9.17 40.99
N SER A 19 34.59 9.31 42.27
CA SER A 19 35.79 10.06 42.62
C SER A 19 36.95 9.59 41.73
N PRO A 20 37.80 10.48 41.19
CA PRO A 20 38.90 10.06 40.33
C PRO A 20 39.77 9.03 41.07
N ALA A 21 40.18 7.97 40.37
CA ALA A 21 41.10 6.99 40.93
C ALA A 21 42.35 7.71 41.45
N CYS A 22 42.84 7.33 42.63
CA CYS A 22 43.94 8.04 43.26
C CYS A 22 45.19 7.97 42.38
N GLY A 23 45.76 9.12 42.00
CA GLY A 23 46.97 9.18 41.16
C GLY A 23 48.21 8.51 41.77
N ARG A 24 48.17 8.18 43.07
CA ARG A 24 49.25 7.51 43.81
C ARG A 24 49.18 5.98 43.72
N CYS A 25 47.99 5.41 43.84
CA CYS A 25 47.81 3.94 43.89
C CYS A 25 46.90 3.35 42.81
N GLY A 26 46.14 4.18 42.10
CA GLY A 26 45.17 3.77 41.08
C GLY A 26 43.87 3.18 41.60
N LYS A 27 43.64 3.13 42.93
CA LYS A 27 42.38 2.66 43.54
C LYS A 27 41.46 3.84 43.89
N PHE A 28 40.17 3.56 44.04
CA PHE A 28 39.16 4.52 44.44
C PHE A 28 39.11 4.65 45.96
N HIS A 29 39.59 5.77 46.50
CA HIS A 29 39.51 6.13 47.92
C HIS A 29 39.73 7.65 48.06
N LYS A 30 39.42 8.23 49.23
CA LYS A 30 39.74 9.64 49.51
C LYS A 30 41.26 9.83 49.57
N HIS A 31 41.81 10.84 48.89
CA HIS A 31 43.25 10.97 48.62
C HIS A 31 44.15 10.90 49.87
N TYR A 32 43.67 11.35 51.03
CA TYR A 32 44.43 11.36 52.28
C TYR A 32 44.53 9.98 52.99
N ILE A 33 43.71 8.99 52.61
CA ILE A 33 43.72 7.62 53.18
C ILE A 33 44.48 6.64 52.27
N CYS A 34 45.40 7.15 51.45
CA CYS A 34 46.12 6.29 50.51
C CYS A 34 47.23 5.51 51.22
N ASN A 35 47.11 4.18 51.30
CA ASN A 35 48.16 3.32 51.86
C ASN A 35 49.50 3.46 51.15
N SER A 36 49.54 3.99 49.92
CA SER A 36 50.79 4.21 49.20
C SER A 36 51.56 5.46 49.63
N ILE A 37 51.05 6.29 50.57
CA ILE A 37 51.72 7.52 51.03
C ILE A 37 53.07 7.19 51.69
N ASN A 38 53.09 6.19 52.56
CA ASN A 38 54.29 5.77 53.31
C ASN A 38 55.07 4.64 52.62
N GLN A 39 54.62 4.20 51.44
CA GLN A 39 55.28 3.13 50.69
C GLN A 39 56.37 3.70 49.79
N ARG A 40 57.58 3.15 49.88
CA ARG A 40 58.71 3.52 49.03
C ARG A 40 58.59 2.77 47.70
N CYS A 41 58.58 3.50 46.59
CA CYS A 41 58.59 2.89 45.27
C CYS A 41 59.92 2.18 45.01
N PHE A 42 59.89 0.87 44.75
CA PHE A 42 61.09 0.08 44.46
C PHE A 42 61.75 0.46 43.13
N SER A 43 61.06 1.15 42.22
CA SER A 43 61.60 1.51 40.90
C SER A 43 62.31 2.86 40.88
N CYS A 44 61.90 3.84 41.68
CA CYS A 44 62.52 5.18 41.69
C CYS A 44 62.96 5.64 43.09
N GLY A 45 62.72 4.84 44.13
CA GLY A 45 63.11 5.14 45.50
C GLY A 45 62.30 6.23 46.21
N LYS A 46 61.36 6.89 45.52
CA LYS A 46 60.50 7.96 46.07
C LYS A 46 59.25 7.38 46.75
N PHE A 47 58.78 8.03 47.81
CA PHE A 47 57.55 7.67 48.50
C PHE A 47 56.29 8.12 47.73
N GLY A 48 55.13 7.59 48.11
CA GLY A 48 53.85 8.12 47.66
C GLY A 48 53.23 7.43 46.43
N HIS A 49 53.80 6.33 45.92
CA HIS A 49 53.19 5.56 44.82
C HIS A 49 53.74 4.12 44.76
N TYR A 50 52.99 3.22 44.11
CA TYR A 50 53.46 1.86 43.84
C TYR A 50 54.36 1.79 42.60
N SER A 51 55.29 0.83 42.57
CA SER A 51 56.20 0.58 41.43
C SER A 51 55.49 0.31 40.09
N SER A 52 54.22 -0.09 40.11
CA SER A 52 53.37 -0.29 38.93
C SER A 52 52.82 1.01 38.34
N LYS A 53 52.76 2.08 39.14
CA LYS A 53 52.30 3.42 38.77
C LYS A 53 53.44 4.44 38.76
N CYS A 54 54.69 3.95 38.70
CA CYS A 54 55.86 4.80 38.69
C CYS A 54 56.03 5.47 37.31
N PHE A 55 55.81 6.78 37.27
CA PHE A 55 55.96 7.58 36.04
C PHE A 55 57.36 7.50 35.41
N SER A 56 58.39 7.18 36.20
CA SER A 56 59.75 6.97 35.69
C SER A 56 59.88 5.75 34.76
N LYS A 57 58.98 4.77 34.85
CA LYS A 57 58.92 3.65 33.88
C LYS A 57 58.36 4.08 32.53
N GLU A 58 57.39 4.99 32.52
CA GLU A 58 56.76 5.46 31.29
C GLU A 58 57.74 6.27 30.42
N ALA A 59 58.66 7.02 31.03
CA ALA A 59 59.69 7.77 30.31
C ALA A 59 60.65 6.86 29.52
N LYS A 60 61.00 5.66 30.04
CA LYS A 60 61.85 4.70 29.33
C LYS A 60 61.15 4.04 28.14
N ASN A 61 59.82 3.88 28.20
CA ASN A 61 59.00 3.33 27.11
C ASN A 61 58.63 4.36 26.02
N ARG A 62 59.03 5.63 26.19
CA ARG A 62 58.91 6.68 25.14
C ARG A 62 60.15 6.78 24.25
N GLN A 63 61.16 5.94 24.45
CA GLN A 63 62.16 5.72 23.41
C GLN A 63 61.39 5.27 22.16
N SER A 64 61.44 6.09 21.11
CA SER A 64 60.73 5.90 19.86
C SER A 64 60.88 4.45 19.45
N LYS A 65 59.76 3.71 19.45
CA LYS A 65 59.75 2.38 18.83
C LYS A 65 60.38 2.56 17.44
N PRO A 66 61.40 1.77 17.08
CA PRO A 66 62.04 1.93 15.78
C PRO A 66 60.96 1.91 14.71
N ILE A 67 61.02 2.82 13.75
CA ILE A 67 60.10 2.84 12.62
C ILE A 67 60.32 1.51 11.88
N ILE A 68 59.47 0.52 12.16
CA ILE A 68 59.52 -0.76 11.47
C ILE A 68 59.04 -0.51 10.05
N VAL A 69 60.00 -0.32 9.13
CA VAL A 69 59.70 -0.22 7.70
C VAL A 69 59.31 -1.61 7.22
N LYS A 70 57.99 -1.81 7.04
CA LYS A 70 57.46 -3.05 6.46
C LYS A 70 58.07 -3.27 5.07
N SER A 71 58.47 -4.50 4.76
CA SER A 71 58.95 -4.85 3.41
C SER A 71 57.87 -4.63 2.36
N ARG A 72 58.28 -4.39 1.11
CA ARG A 72 57.34 -4.22 -0.02
C ARG A 72 56.33 -5.38 -0.12
N LYS A 73 56.82 -6.62 -0.03
CA LYS A 73 55.98 -7.84 -0.03
C LYS A 73 55.01 -7.90 1.16
N GLN A 74 55.38 -7.35 2.31
CA GLN A 74 54.46 -7.25 3.45
C GLN A 74 53.37 -6.20 3.22
N LYS A 75 53.73 -5.04 2.67
CA LYS A 75 52.75 -4.01 2.30
C LYS A 75 51.74 -4.56 1.28
N GLU A 76 52.19 -5.25 0.25
CA GLU A 76 51.31 -5.87 -0.76
C GLU A 76 50.34 -6.89 -0.14
N ARG A 77 50.82 -7.78 0.75
CA ARG A 77 49.95 -8.72 1.48
C ARG A 77 48.93 -8.02 2.37
N ASP A 78 49.34 -6.98 3.09
CA ASP A 78 48.44 -6.21 3.95
C ASP A 78 47.38 -5.46 3.12
N THR A 79 47.77 -4.87 1.99
CA THR A 79 46.85 -4.23 1.03
C THR A 79 45.84 -5.23 0.49
N ALA A 80 46.28 -6.40 0.04
CA ALA A 80 45.38 -7.46 -0.45
C ALA A 80 44.38 -7.92 0.63
N ARG A 81 44.82 -8.07 1.89
CA ARG A 81 43.93 -8.39 3.02
C ARG A 81 42.89 -7.30 3.25
N ILE A 82 43.29 -6.03 3.18
CA ILE A 82 42.39 -4.88 3.33
C ILE A 82 41.36 -4.86 2.20
N HIS A 83 41.78 -5.03 0.95
CA HIS A 83 40.86 -5.10 -0.19
C HIS A 83 39.86 -6.24 -0.04
N SER A 84 40.32 -7.44 0.31
CA SER A 84 39.45 -8.60 0.54
C SER A 84 38.46 -8.36 1.69
N TYR A 85 38.85 -7.63 2.73
CA TYR A 85 37.93 -7.23 3.80
C TYR A 85 36.89 -6.21 3.34
N ILE A 86 37.31 -5.19 2.59
CA ILE A 86 36.41 -4.16 2.04
C ILE A 86 35.39 -4.80 1.10
N GLU A 87 35.83 -5.68 0.22
CA GLU A 87 34.98 -6.42 -0.72
C GLU A 87 33.93 -7.25 0.03
N ARG A 88 34.33 -8.09 0.99
CA ARG A 88 33.38 -8.85 1.83
C ARG A 88 32.39 -7.95 2.56
N LYS A 89 32.87 -6.82 3.09
CA LYS A 89 32.02 -5.84 3.77
C LYS A 89 31.01 -5.20 2.82
N ASN A 90 31.41 -4.92 1.58
CA ASN A 90 30.50 -4.40 0.56
C ASN A 90 29.48 -5.45 0.13
N ILE A 91 29.86 -6.72 0.01
CA ILE A 91 28.92 -7.83 -0.26
C ILE A 91 27.87 -7.92 0.85
N ILE A 92 28.29 -7.92 2.12
CA ILE A 92 27.36 -7.96 3.25
C ILE A 92 26.43 -6.74 3.26
N ARG A 93 26.94 -5.55 2.90
CA ARG A 93 26.13 -4.33 2.76
C ARG A 93 25.18 -4.36 1.57
N ALA A 94 25.52 -5.06 0.50
CA ALA A 94 24.65 -5.20 -0.66
C ALA A 94 23.49 -6.17 -0.42
N LEU A 95 23.54 -7.00 0.64
CA LEU A 95 22.42 -7.87 1.00
C LEU A 95 21.17 -7.04 1.35
N PRO A 96 19.97 -7.50 0.97
CA PRO A 96 18.71 -6.77 1.20
C PRO A 96 18.38 -6.60 2.68
N PHE A 97 19.03 -7.37 3.56
CA PHE A 97 18.83 -7.32 5.01
C PHE A 97 19.83 -6.42 5.74
N SER A 98 20.82 -5.85 5.04
CA SER A 98 21.92 -5.10 5.65
C SER A 98 21.50 -3.76 6.27
N SER A 99 20.43 -3.18 5.73
CA SER A 99 19.82 -1.93 6.19
C SER A 99 18.72 -2.16 7.24
N MET A 100 18.32 -3.41 7.44
CA MET A 100 17.23 -3.76 8.33
C MET A 100 17.70 -3.81 9.78
N ARG A 101 16.88 -3.31 10.71
CA ARG A 101 17.16 -3.44 12.15
C ARG A 101 17.04 -4.91 12.56
N ASN A 102 17.88 -5.37 13.49
CA ASN A 102 17.84 -6.74 14.00
C ASN A 102 16.45 -7.18 14.47
N SER A 103 15.68 -6.28 15.09
CA SER A 103 14.31 -6.59 15.54
C SER A 103 13.37 -6.94 14.38
N ALA A 104 13.47 -6.23 13.26
CA ALA A 104 12.67 -6.52 12.07
C ALA A 104 13.16 -7.81 11.40
N PHE A 105 14.48 -8.06 11.36
CA PHE A 105 15.01 -9.33 10.85
C PHE A 105 14.49 -10.54 11.61
N VAL A 106 14.47 -10.47 12.95
CA VAL A 106 13.96 -11.55 13.80
C VAL A 106 12.48 -11.83 13.54
N GLN A 107 11.68 -10.81 13.23
CA GLN A 107 10.27 -11.01 12.85
C GLN A 107 10.12 -11.82 11.56
N TYR A 108 11.02 -11.65 10.58
CA TYR A 108 11.03 -12.46 9.36
C TYR A 108 11.51 -13.90 9.58
N LEU A 109 12.35 -14.13 10.60
CA LEU A 109 12.76 -15.49 10.98
C LEU A 109 11.66 -16.24 11.73
N ASP A 110 10.68 -15.54 12.29
CA ASP A 110 9.49 -16.14 12.89
C ASP A 110 8.48 -16.51 11.80
N ILE A 111 8.80 -17.60 11.09
CA ILE A 111 8.01 -18.13 9.98
C ILE A 111 6.55 -18.34 10.40
N ALA A 112 6.30 -18.77 11.64
CA ALA A 112 4.95 -18.99 12.15
C ALA A 112 4.13 -17.69 12.18
N ASN A 113 4.73 -16.60 12.67
CA ASN A 113 4.08 -15.29 12.67
C ASN A 113 3.88 -14.73 11.26
N VAL A 114 4.87 -14.88 10.36
CA VAL A 114 4.74 -14.46 8.95
C VAL A 114 3.58 -15.20 8.27
N LEU A 115 3.52 -16.53 8.42
CA LEU A 115 2.43 -17.33 7.84
C LEU A 115 1.08 -16.94 8.44
N LYS A 116 1.02 -16.65 9.74
CA LYS A 116 -0.21 -16.19 10.40
C LYS A 116 -0.68 -14.84 9.83
N THR A 117 0.23 -13.88 9.63
CA THR A 117 -0.11 -12.58 9.05
C THR A 117 -0.55 -12.70 7.59
N GLU A 118 0.14 -13.52 6.79
CA GLU A 118 -0.24 -13.78 5.40
C GLU A 118 -1.60 -14.48 5.31
N MET A 119 -1.87 -15.46 6.17
CA MET A 119 -3.17 -16.13 6.22
C MET A 119 -4.30 -15.16 6.60
N ILE A 120 -4.08 -14.24 7.53
CA ILE A 120 -5.06 -13.20 7.89
C ILE A 120 -5.31 -12.27 6.69
N SER A 121 -4.24 -11.83 6.02
CA SER A 121 -4.32 -10.98 4.82
C SER A 121 -5.11 -11.66 3.70
N VAL A 122 -4.84 -12.93 3.42
CA VAL A 122 -5.58 -13.72 2.42
C VAL A 122 -7.05 -13.88 2.81
N LYS A 123 -7.36 -14.17 4.08
CA LYS A 123 -8.75 -14.24 4.56
C LYS A 123 -9.49 -12.92 4.35
N GLN A 124 -8.87 -11.79 4.65
CA GLN A 124 -9.45 -10.47 4.42
C GLN A 124 -9.72 -10.20 2.95
N LYS A 125 -8.78 -10.54 2.06
CA LYS A 125 -8.97 -10.42 0.60
C LYS A 125 -10.15 -11.27 0.10
N ILE A 126 -10.27 -12.51 0.57
CA ILE A 126 -11.40 -13.39 0.21
C ILE A 126 -12.73 -12.78 0.65
N LEU A 127 -12.80 -12.19 1.85
CA LEU A 127 -14.02 -11.53 2.33
C LEU A 127 -14.38 -10.31 1.49
N GLN A 128 -13.39 -9.49 1.11
CA GLN A 128 -13.61 -8.34 0.24
C GLN A 128 -14.14 -8.77 -1.13
N GLU A 129 -13.56 -9.79 -1.75
CA GLU A 129 -14.03 -10.31 -3.04
C GLU A 129 -15.43 -10.93 -2.94
N ARG A 130 -15.77 -11.60 -1.83
CA ARG A 130 -17.14 -12.08 -1.59
C ARG A 130 -18.15 -10.94 -1.53
N ASN A 131 -17.81 -9.84 -0.86
CA ASN A 131 -18.70 -8.68 -0.77
C ASN A 131 -18.91 -8.04 -2.15
N LYS A 132 -17.83 -7.84 -2.93
CA LYS A 132 -17.92 -7.34 -4.32
C LYS A 132 -18.78 -8.25 -5.19
N ASN A 133 -18.61 -9.56 -5.09
CA ASN A 133 -19.43 -10.51 -5.84
C ASN A 133 -20.91 -10.43 -5.44
N SER A 134 -21.22 -10.21 -4.16
CA SER A 134 -22.60 -10.00 -3.71
C SER A 134 -23.20 -8.71 -4.25
N GLU A 135 -22.44 -7.62 -4.30
CA GLU A 135 -22.88 -6.35 -4.91
C GLU A 135 -23.12 -6.51 -6.42
N GLN A 136 -22.23 -7.20 -7.12
CA GLN A 136 -22.41 -7.54 -8.54
C GLN A 136 -23.64 -8.42 -8.78
N GLN A 137 -23.92 -9.39 -7.89
CA GLN A 137 -25.11 -10.22 -7.99
C GLN A 137 -26.40 -9.39 -7.86
N LYS A 138 -26.46 -8.47 -6.88
CA LYS A 138 -27.60 -7.56 -6.73
C LYS A 138 -27.79 -6.69 -7.98
N TYR A 139 -26.71 -6.14 -8.52
CA TYR A 139 -26.77 -5.36 -9.76
C TYR A 139 -27.29 -6.17 -10.95
N ILE A 140 -26.88 -7.44 -11.08
CA ILE A 140 -27.39 -8.35 -12.12
C ILE A 140 -28.88 -8.64 -11.91
N GLU A 141 -29.33 -8.83 -10.68
CA GLU A 141 -30.75 -9.04 -10.35
C GLU A 141 -31.60 -7.81 -10.71
N ASP A 142 -31.12 -6.60 -10.39
CA ASP A 142 -31.77 -5.34 -10.77
C ASP A 142 -31.88 -5.18 -12.29
N LEU A 143 -30.80 -5.49 -13.03
CA LEU A 143 -30.82 -5.47 -14.50
C LEU A 143 -31.80 -6.49 -15.09
N LYS A 144 -31.88 -7.70 -14.52
CA LYS A 144 -32.87 -8.71 -14.93
C LYS A 144 -34.29 -8.21 -14.69
N PHE A 145 -34.54 -7.55 -13.57
CA PHE A 145 -35.83 -6.95 -13.26
C PHE A 145 -36.22 -5.86 -14.29
N GLN A 146 -35.28 -4.97 -14.62
CA GLN A 146 -35.48 -3.95 -15.65
C GLN A 146 -35.76 -4.56 -17.02
N LEU A 147 -35.02 -5.60 -17.41
CA LEU A 147 -35.20 -6.29 -18.67
C LEU A 147 -36.59 -6.96 -18.76
N ASN A 148 -37.05 -7.60 -17.70
CA ASN A 148 -38.41 -8.15 -17.63
C ASN A 148 -39.49 -7.06 -17.77
N THR A 149 -39.27 -5.90 -17.14
CA THR A 149 -40.19 -4.74 -17.27
C THR A 149 -40.28 -4.26 -18.71
N LEU A 150 -39.13 -4.12 -19.38
CA LEU A 150 -39.08 -3.71 -20.79
C LEU A 150 -39.73 -4.73 -21.72
N GLN A 151 -39.60 -6.04 -21.43
CA GLN A 151 -40.29 -7.07 -22.18
C GLN A 151 -41.81 -6.99 -22.02
N GLY A 152 -42.30 -6.67 -20.83
CA GLY A 152 -43.73 -6.40 -20.60
C GLY A 152 -44.24 -5.21 -21.42
N ILE A 153 -43.52 -4.09 -21.37
CA ILE A 153 -43.85 -2.90 -22.19
C ILE A 153 -43.82 -3.22 -23.68
N LYS A 154 -42.85 -4.00 -24.15
CA LYS A 154 -42.78 -4.43 -25.54
C LYS A 154 -44.01 -5.27 -25.93
N PHE A 155 -44.42 -6.20 -25.08
CA PHE A 155 -45.60 -7.02 -25.31
C PHE A 155 -46.88 -6.16 -25.41
N GLU A 156 -47.05 -5.19 -24.50
CA GLU A 156 -48.19 -4.25 -24.55
C GLU A 156 -48.17 -3.40 -25.83
N LYS A 157 -47.00 -2.94 -26.26
CA LYS A 157 -46.83 -2.20 -27.52
C LYS A 157 -47.24 -3.05 -28.72
N ASP A 158 -46.77 -4.29 -28.79
CA ASP A 158 -47.07 -5.21 -29.89
C ASP A 158 -48.59 -5.51 -29.94
N GLN A 159 -49.25 -5.64 -28.78
CA GLN A 159 -50.71 -5.79 -28.70
C GLN A 159 -51.46 -4.56 -29.22
N LEU A 160 -51.05 -3.36 -28.81
CA LEU A 160 -51.65 -2.11 -29.28
C LEU A 160 -51.46 -1.90 -30.79
N GLU A 161 -50.32 -2.29 -31.35
CA GLU A 161 -50.09 -2.25 -32.80
C GLU A 161 -51.03 -3.20 -33.54
N GLN A 162 -51.28 -4.41 -33.01
CA GLN A 162 -52.25 -5.34 -33.57
C GLN A 162 -53.68 -4.79 -33.49
N ASP A 163 -54.07 -4.20 -32.36
CA ASP A 163 -55.39 -3.60 -32.18
C ASP A 163 -55.61 -2.41 -33.13
N LEU A 164 -54.59 -1.57 -33.34
CA LEU A 164 -54.62 -0.49 -34.32
C LEU A 164 -54.81 -1.00 -35.75
N GLU A 165 -54.15 -2.09 -36.12
CA GLU A 165 -54.29 -2.69 -37.45
C GLU A 165 -55.68 -3.30 -37.65
N ASN A 166 -56.23 -3.97 -36.63
CA ASN A 166 -57.60 -4.46 -36.65
C ASN A 166 -58.62 -3.31 -36.84
N LEU A 167 -58.42 -2.18 -36.15
CA LEU A 167 -59.26 -0.98 -36.32
C LEU A 167 -59.15 -0.38 -37.73
N ARG A 168 -57.96 -0.40 -38.34
CA ARG A 168 -57.77 0.03 -39.74
C ARG A 168 -58.58 -0.85 -40.69
N LEU A 169 -58.49 -2.17 -40.54
CA LEU A 169 -59.25 -3.12 -41.36
C LEU A 169 -60.77 -2.97 -41.18
N GLN A 170 -61.24 -2.80 -39.93
CA GLN A 170 -62.65 -2.52 -39.68
C GLN A 170 -63.11 -1.21 -40.32
N LYS A 171 -62.27 -0.17 -40.28
CA LYS A 171 -62.54 1.10 -40.93
C LYS A 171 -62.62 0.95 -42.46
N GLU A 172 -61.75 0.16 -43.07
CA GLU A 172 -61.80 -0.13 -44.51
C GLU A 172 -63.04 -0.92 -44.91
N GLN A 173 -63.46 -1.88 -44.08
CA GLN A 173 -64.69 -2.65 -44.32
C GLN A 173 -65.97 -1.84 -44.13
N SER A 174 -66.01 -0.95 -43.12
CA SER A 174 -67.14 -0.05 -42.87
C SER A 174 -67.14 1.15 -43.83
N ALA A 175 -65.98 1.55 -44.33
CA ALA A 175 -65.81 2.37 -45.52
C ALA A 175 -66.01 1.54 -46.80
N SER A 176 -66.99 0.62 -46.80
CA SER A 176 -67.83 0.40 -47.98
C SER A 176 -67.98 1.76 -48.64
N PRO A 177 -67.62 1.93 -49.93
CA PRO A 177 -67.87 3.19 -50.60
C PRO A 177 -69.33 3.50 -50.28
N ILE A 178 -69.57 4.57 -49.51
CA ILE A 178 -70.92 5.09 -49.28
C ILE A 178 -71.51 4.99 -50.66
N ASN A 179 -72.48 4.11 -50.86
CA ASN A 179 -72.81 3.64 -52.20
C ASN A 179 -73.42 4.85 -52.88
N VAL A 180 -72.55 5.65 -53.51
CA VAL A 180 -72.91 6.96 -54.03
C VAL A 180 -73.96 6.73 -55.09
N GLN A 181 -73.91 5.57 -55.75
CA GLN A 181 -74.96 5.11 -56.66
C GLN A 181 -76.29 4.84 -55.96
N GLU A 182 -76.34 4.26 -54.76
CA GLU A 182 -77.58 4.09 -53.98
C GLU A 182 -78.18 5.43 -53.57
N TYR A 183 -77.34 6.38 -53.10
CA TYR A 183 -77.80 7.73 -52.78
C TYR A 183 -78.25 8.50 -54.03
N VAL A 184 -77.50 8.40 -55.13
CA VAL A 184 -77.89 8.99 -56.43
C VAL A 184 -79.21 8.38 -56.92
N HIS A 185 -79.40 7.06 -56.79
CA HIS A 185 -80.64 6.39 -57.14
C HIS A 185 -81.80 6.87 -56.27
N GLN A 186 -81.62 6.97 -54.95
CA GLN A 186 -82.65 7.53 -54.05
C GLN A 186 -83.00 8.98 -54.40
N ILE A 187 -82.01 9.81 -54.72
CA ILE A 187 -82.25 11.20 -55.15
C ILE A 187 -83.04 11.22 -56.47
N GLN A 188 -82.71 10.36 -57.43
CA GLN A 188 -83.44 10.25 -58.69
C GLN A 188 -84.88 9.78 -58.49
N GLU A 189 -85.11 8.81 -57.60
CA GLU A 189 -86.44 8.32 -57.22
C GLU A 189 -87.30 9.43 -56.61
N LEU A 190 -86.74 10.19 -55.67
CA LEU A 190 -87.41 11.34 -55.04
C LEU A 190 -87.74 12.43 -56.05
N GLN A 191 -86.82 12.76 -56.96
CA GLN A 191 -87.07 13.71 -58.05
C GLN A 191 -88.20 13.25 -58.98
N LYS A 192 -88.30 11.95 -59.23
CA LYS A 192 -89.40 11.37 -60.02
C LYS A 192 -90.74 11.52 -59.29
N GLN A 193 -90.79 11.22 -58.00
CA GLN A 193 -92.01 11.39 -57.19
C GLN A 193 -92.47 12.85 -57.11
N VAL A 194 -91.54 13.81 -56.99
CA VAL A 194 -91.88 15.25 -57.03
C VAL A 194 -92.48 15.64 -58.38
N LYS A 195 -91.88 15.20 -59.49
CA LYS A 195 -92.42 15.45 -60.84
C LYS A 195 -93.77 14.81 -61.09
N GLU A 196 -94.06 13.67 -60.47
CA GLU A 196 -95.37 13.01 -60.56
C GLU A 196 -96.43 13.78 -59.75
N LYS A 197 -96.07 14.32 -58.59
CA LYS A 197 -96.95 15.18 -57.78
C LYS A 197 -97.25 16.52 -58.46
N ASP A 198 -96.26 17.16 -59.08
CA ASP A 198 -96.46 18.42 -59.81
C ASP A 198 -97.39 18.26 -61.03
N LYS A 199 -97.44 17.07 -61.64
CA LYS A 199 -98.37 16.76 -62.74
C LYS A 199 -99.80 16.55 -62.27
N THR A 200 -99.99 16.05 -61.05
CA THR A 200 -101.33 15.86 -60.47
C THR A 200 -101.95 17.15 -59.95
N GLU A 201 -101.15 18.17 -59.60
CA GLU A 201 -101.66 19.47 -59.11
C GLU A 201 -102.04 20.48 -60.21
N PHE A 202 -101.77 20.18 -61.49
CA PHE A 202 -102.08 21.04 -62.65
C PHE A 202 -103.20 20.50 -63.57
N SER A 203 -103.90 19.44 -63.15
CA SER A 203 -105.01 18.82 -63.92
C SER A 203 -106.40 18.96 -63.26
N ASP A 204 -106.55 19.86 -62.29
CA ASP A 204 -107.83 20.38 -61.78
C ASP A 204 -107.90 21.90 -62.00
#